data_AF-A0A6B1FXI7-F1
#
_entry.id   AF-A0A6B1FXI7-F1
#
_cell.length_a   1.000
_cell.length_b   1.000
_cell.length_c   1.000
_cell.angle_alpha   90.00
_cell.angle_beta   90.00
_cell.angle_gamma   90.00
#
_symmetry.space_group_name_H-M   'P 1'
#
loop_
_entity.id
_entity.type
_entity.pdbx_description
1 polymer ?
#
loop_
_entity_poly.entity_id
_entity_poly.type
_entity_poly.pdbx_seq_one_letter_code
_entity_poly.pdbx_strand_id
1 'polypeptide(L)'
;MIVRNTVGFAVRTQQALEERAGPGEQPLLFGVDGVVTLHHGRFAAGDRRRLDAAVEAQIGKSRDPGGRVIVGTQTLEQSLDIDADLLITDLCPMDVLLQRIGRLHRHARDGRPADYRSPACIVLMPEDDDLSPWLTRRKDTNGLGPNGFVYEDLRILEATARLVAEHAANGTSWNIPCMNRALVERSTHPEVLEEITGKMGEGWREHAIKMEGVYIGDNQTARQVIIRRDRSFYEENRDVVFPDMEARIRTRLGDEGVEITLEPAAPSPLAADGTISHVVVPGHMAHGLTGEEPVPWKARDGGFEFIVGDRQFRYDRLGLRRL
;
A
#
# COMPACT_ATOMS: atom_id res chain seq x y z
N MET A 1 9.78 5.07 10.49
CA MET A 1 8.56 4.63 9.77
C MET A 1 8.93 3.52 8.81
N ILE A 2 8.16 2.43 8.80
CA ILE A 2 8.39 1.27 7.92
C ILE A 2 7.17 1.10 7.01
N VAL A 3 7.37 1.28 5.70
CA VAL A 3 6.30 1.15 4.70
C VAL A 3 6.50 -0.16 3.92
N ARG A 4 5.53 -1.07 4.09
CA ARG A 4 5.48 -2.35 3.40
C ARG A 4 4.50 -2.31 2.23
N ASN A 5 4.82 -2.94 1.12
CA ASN A 5 3.95 -2.91 -0.07
C ASN A 5 2.66 -3.70 0.09
N THR A 6 2.61 -4.70 0.98
CA THR A 6 1.41 -5.51 1.22
C THR A 6 1.09 -5.63 2.70
N VAL A 7 -0.20 -5.79 3.01
CA VAL A 7 -0.66 -5.99 4.40
C VAL A 7 -0.04 -7.23 5.03
N GLY A 8 0.11 -8.34 4.27
CA GLY A 8 0.70 -9.56 4.81
C GLY A 8 2.14 -9.36 5.31
N PHE A 9 2.97 -8.65 4.53
CA PHE A 9 4.32 -8.30 4.97
C PHE A 9 4.31 -7.25 6.10
N ALA A 10 3.41 -6.26 6.06
CA ALA A 10 3.26 -5.29 7.15
C ALA A 10 2.97 -5.99 8.49
N VAL A 11 2.03 -6.95 8.50
CA VAL A 11 1.69 -7.75 9.68
C VAL A 11 2.89 -8.57 10.16
N ARG A 12 3.60 -9.26 9.26
CA ARG A 12 4.81 -10.02 9.63
C ARG A 12 5.90 -9.13 10.21
N THR A 13 6.12 -7.95 9.62
CA THR A 13 7.09 -6.98 10.15
C THR A 13 6.68 -6.51 11.54
N GLN A 14 5.40 -6.19 11.76
CA GLN A 14 4.88 -5.78 13.05
C GLN A 14 5.07 -6.88 14.12
N GLN A 15 4.71 -8.12 13.81
CA GLN A 15 4.90 -9.26 14.71
C GLN A 15 6.38 -9.50 15.04
N ALA A 16 7.26 -9.45 14.04
CA ALA A 16 8.69 -9.61 14.25
C ALA A 16 9.32 -8.47 15.10
N LEU A 17 8.75 -7.26 15.07
CA LEU A 17 9.16 -6.18 15.97
C LEU A 17 8.70 -6.44 17.40
N GLU A 18 7.47 -6.89 17.58
CA GLU A 18 6.92 -7.23 18.91
C GLU A 18 7.68 -8.36 19.59
N GLU A 19 8.06 -9.40 18.83
CA GLU A 19 8.86 -10.52 19.32
C GLU A 19 10.28 -10.11 19.73
N ARG A 20 10.84 -9.09 19.07
CA ARG A 20 12.21 -8.60 19.33
C ARG A 20 12.26 -7.53 20.40
N ALA A 21 11.19 -6.76 20.59
CA ALA A 21 11.17 -5.61 21.48
C ALA A 21 11.25 -6.05 22.96
N GLY A 22 12.35 -5.69 23.62
CA GLY A 22 12.49 -5.86 25.06
C GLY A 22 11.57 -4.93 25.86
N PRO A 23 11.45 -5.09 27.19
CA PRO A 23 10.55 -4.29 28.03
C PRO A 23 10.73 -2.76 27.90
N GLY A 24 11.96 -2.30 27.66
CA GLY A 24 12.25 -0.88 27.45
C GLY A 24 11.92 -0.35 26.04
N GLU A 25 11.71 -1.24 25.07
CA GLU A 25 11.46 -0.92 23.67
C GLU A 25 9.98 -1.06 23.30
N GLN A 26 9.20 -1.79 24.09
CA GLN A 26 7.74 -1.89 23.92
C GLN A 26 7.03 -0.52 23.76
N PRO A 27 7.40 0.54 24.51
CA PRO A 27 6.80 1.87 24.33
C PRO A 27 7.14 2.55 22.99
N LEU A 28 8.12 2.03 22.24
CA LEU A 28 8.46 2.53 20.91
C LEU A 28 7.48 2.00 19.85
N LEU A 29 6.81 0.87 20.10
CA LEU A 29 5.88 0.29 19.14
C LEU A 29 4.63 1.17 19.05
N PHE A 30 4.22 1.46 17.82
CA PHE A 30 2.98 2.20 17.58
C PHE A 30 1.78 1.45 18.17
N GLY A 31 0.90 2.18 18.83
CA GLY A 31 -0.32 1.64 19.40
C GLY A 31 -1.42 2.69 19.53
N VAL A 32 -2.65 2.23 19.69
CA VAL A 32 -3.85 3.06 19.90
C VAL A 32 -4.53 2.56 21.17
N ASP A 33 -4.86 3.46 22.09
CA ASP A 33 -5.53 3.14 23.37
C ASP A 33 -4.86 1.99 24.15
N GLY A 34 -3.51 1.94 24.12
CA GLY A 34 -2.70 0.91 24.77
C GLY A 34 -2.56 -0.40 23.99
N VAL A 35 -3.15 -0.50 22.80
CA VAL A 35 -3.08 -1.68 21.93
C VAL A 35 -2.03 -1.47 20.84
N VAL A 36 -0.95 -2.26 20.88
CA VAL A 36 0.09 -2.25 19.84
C VAL A 36 -0.47 -2.76 18.51
N THR A 37 -0.27 -1.99 17.44
CA THR A 37 -0.89 -2.25 16.13
C THR A 37 -0.06 -1.65 14.99
N LEU A 38 -0.60 -1.69 13.77
CA LEU A 38 -0.01 -1.20 12.53
C LEU A 38 -1.07 -0.47 11.70
N HIS A 39 -0.66 0.15 10.60
CA HIS A 39 -1.54 1.01 9.80
C HIS A 39 -1.72 0.55 8.36
N HIS A 40 -2.94 0.12 7.98
CA HIS A 40 -3.26 -0.31 6.61
C HIS A 40 -4.76 -0.30 6.27
N GLY A 41 -5.12 -0.58 5.01
CA GLY A 41 -6.50 -0.49 4.52
C GLY A 41 -7.48 -1.60 4.98
N ARG A 42 -7.02 -2.64 5.69
CA ARG A 42 -7.87 -3.76 6.16
C ARG A 42 -8.48 -3.57 7.55
N PHE A 43 -8.63 -2.33 8.00
CA PHE A 43 -9.38 -2.00 9.22
C PHE A 43 -10.76 -1.48 8.86
N ALA A 44 -11.75 -1.73 9.71
CA ALA A 44 -13.08 -1.14 9.60
C ALA A 44 -12.99 0.39 9.68
N ALA A 45 -13.93 1.10 9.06
CA ALA A 45 -13.86 2.56 8.92
C ALA A 45 -13.73 3.30 10.26
N GLY A 46 -14.40 2.82 11.32
CA GLY A 46 -14.30 3.38 12.67
C GLY A 46 -12.89 3.27 13.25
N ASP A 47 -12.33 2.06 13.24
CA ASP A 47 -10.96 1.79 13.67
C ASP A 47 -9.94 2.53 12.82
N ARG A 48 -10.19 2.61 11.51
CA ARG A 48 -9.30 3.28 10.56
C ARG A 48 -9.15 4.77 10.87
N ARG A 49 -10.25 5.47 11.18
CA ARG A 49 -10.19 6.88 11.62
C ARG A 49 -9.40 7.06 12.91
N ARG A 50 -9.50 6.10 13.84
CA ARG A 50 -8.73 6.14 15.10
C ARG A 50 -7.25 5.94 14.84
N LEU A 51 -6.92 4.99 13.97
CA LEU A 51 -5.54 4.78 13.52
C LEU A 51 -4.99 6.03 12.85
N ASP A 52 -5.68 6.62 11.88
CA ASP A 52 -5.26 7.85 11.20
C ASP A 52 -4.95 8.97 12.22
N ALA A 53 -5.87 9.22 13.16
CA ALA A 53 -5.69 10.23 14.21
C ALA A 53 -4.51 9.92 15.16
N ALA A 54 -4.33 8.66 15.55
CA ALA A 54 -3.24 8.24 16.41
C ALA A 54 -1.88 8.35 15.71
N VAL A 55 -1.82 8.06 14.41
CA VAL A 55 -0.60 8.23 13.61
C VAL A 55 -0.20 9.70 13.57
N GLU A 56 -1.13 10.60 13.28
CA GLU A 56 -0.85 12.05 13.27
C GLU A 56 -0.46 12.58 14.64
N ALA A 57 -1.12 12.13 15.71
CA ALA A 57 -0.77 12.54 17.07
C ALA A 57 0.65 12.07 17.48
N GLN A 58 1.08 10.89 17.04
CA GLN A 58 2.33 10.28 17.50
C GLN A 58 3.54 10.59 16.63
N ILE A 59 3.36 10.83 15.32
CA ILE A 59 4.46 11.11 14.39
C ILE A 59 4.19 12.28 13.45
N GLY A 60 3.11 13.03 13.64
CA GLY A 60 2.81 14.25 12.88
C GLY A 60 3.63 15.47 13.30
N LYS A 61 3.25 16.63 12.76
CA LYS A 61 3.89 17.92 13.01
C LYS A 61 3.93 18.29 14.50
N SER A 62 2.78 18.14 15.17
CA SER A 62 2.60 18.42 16.59
C SER A 62 2.45 17.10 17.32
N ARG A 63 3.54 16.65 17.96
CA ARG A 63 3.60 15.35 18.62
C ARG A 63 4.32 15.44 19.95
N ASP A 64 4.02 14.49 20.84
CA ASP A 64 4.74 14.36 22.09
C ASP A 64 6.19 13.89 21.86
N PRO A 65 7.15 14.30 22.73
CA PRO A 65 8.50 13.78 22.68
C PRO A 65 8.53 12.27 22.91
N GLY A 66 9.28 11.56 22.08
CA GLY A 66 9.45 10.11 22.20
C GLY A 66 9.78 9.45 20.87
N GLY A 67 10.43 8.29 20.95
CA GLY A 67 10.65 7.44 19.79
C GLY A 67 9.39 6.65 19.45
N ARG A 68 9.09 6.52 18.15
CA ARG A 68 7.99 5.69 17.65
C ARG A 68 8.40 4.94 16.39
N VAL A 69 8.07 3.65 16.36
CA VAL A 69 8.20 2.76 15.23
C VAL A 69 6.80 2.39 14.78
N ILE A 70 6.43 2.92 13.61
CA ILE A 70 5.18 2.59 12.94
C ILE A 70 5.47 1.71 11.73
N VAL A 71 4.72 0.62 11.62
CA VAL A 71 4.63 -0.20 10.41
C VAL A 71 3.32 0.11 9.71
N GLY A 72 3.36 0.25 8.40
CA GLY A 72 2.14 0.37 7.63
C GLY A 72 2.34 0.06 6.17
N THR A 73 1.27 0.30 5.41
CA THR A 73 1.25 0.15 3.95
C THR A 73 1.21 1.51 3.26
N GLN A 74 0.93 1.55 1.96
CA GLN A 74 0.81 2.77 1.16
C GLN A 74 -0.20 3.77 1.72
N THR A 75 -1.09 3.30 2.58
CA THR A 75 -2.03 4.18 3.28
C THR A 75 -1.36 5.19 4.23
N LEU A 76 -0.09 5.00 4.62
CA LEU A 76 0.69 6.04 5.33
C LEU A 76 1.12 7.19 4.40
N GLU A 77 1.09 6.96 3.09
CA GLU A 77 1.50 7.93 2.08
C GLU A 77 0.36 8.89 1.72
N GLN A 78 -0.88 8.51 1.99
CA GLN A 78 -2.07 9.22 1.52
C GLN A 78 -2.75 9.97 2.66
N SER A 79 -2.91 11.28 2.48
CA SER A 79 -3.75 12.14 3.32
C SER A 79 -3.35 12.31 4.79
N LEU A 80 -2.18 11.81 5.23
CA LEU A 80 -1.64 12.01 6.58
C LEU A 80 -0.48 13.02 6.58
N ASP A 81 -0.50 13.97 7.52
CA ASP A 81 0.59 14.95 7.71
C ASP A 81 1.62 14.44 8.72
N ILE A 82 2.48 13.52 8.27
CA ILE A 82 3.46 12.79 9.10
C ILE A 82 4.91 13.15 8.80
N ASP A 83 5.76 13.08 9.82
CA ASP A 83 7.19 13.41 9.76
C ASP A 83 8.05 12.31 10.39
N ALA A 84 8.66 11.49 9.54
CA ALA A 84 9.58 10.44 9.96
C ALA A 84 11.02 10.97 10.06
N ASP A 85 11.75 10.48 11.07
CA ASP A 85 13.19 10.69 11.23
C ASP A 85 14.03 9.73 10.35
N LEU A 86 13.50 8.51 10.14
CA LEU A 86 14.03 7.45 9.30
C LEU A 86 12.88 6.80 8.54
N LEU A 87 13.06 6.60 7.24
CA LEU A 87 12.16 5.84 6.38
C LEU A 87 12.80 4.52 5.99
N ILE A 88 12.11 3.41 6.25
CA ILE A 88 12.43 2.11 5.69
C ILE A 88 11.26 1.73 4.78
N THR A 89 11.53 1.37 3.54
CA THR A 89 10.47 1.10 2.58
C THR A 89 10.85 0.02 1.59
N ASP A 90 9.88 -0.77 1.17
CA ASP A 90 10.11 -1.69 0.05
C ASP A 90 10.32 -0.95 -1.26
N LEU A 91 11.06 -1.58 -2.17
CA LEU A 91 11.13 -1.16 -3.56
C LEU A 91 9.73 -0.93 -4.13
N CYS A 92 9.54 0.21 -4.77
CA CYS A 92 8.31 0.63 -5.42
C CYS A 92 8.67 1.53 -6.61
N PRO A 93 7.72 1.90 -7.49
CA PRO A 93 7.98 2.87 -8.55
C PRO A 93 8.53 4.19 -7.99
N MET A 94 9.41 4.86 -8.74
CA MET A 94 10.11 6.05 -8.25
C MET A 94 9.19 7.20 -7.82
N ASP A 95 8.07 7.40 -8.52
CA ASP A 95 7.07 8.41 -8.14
C ASP A 95 6.44 8.10 -6.78
N VAL A 96 6.14 6.83 -6.50
CA VAL A 96 5.68 6.35 -5.19
C VAL A 96 6.80 6.51 -4.14
N LEU A 97 8.04 6.14 -4.46
CA LEU A 97 9.18 6.30 -3.56
C LEU A 97 9.37 7.77 -3.15
N LEU A 98 9.27 8.70 -4.10
CA LEU A 98 9.34 10.14 -3.84
C LEU A 98 8.17 10.64 -2.96
N GLN A 99 6.96 10.08 -3.14
CA GLN A 99 5.83 10.38 -2.25
C GLN A 99 6.10 9.92 -0.80
N ARG A 100 6.67 8.73 -0.63
CA ARG A 100 7.10 8.21 0.69
C ARG A 100 8.20 9.10 1.30
N ILE A 101 9.20 9.49 0.50
CA ILE A 101 10.27 10.41 0.91
C ILE A 101 9.69 11.78 1.30
N GLY A 102 8.56 12.21 0.73
CA GLY A 102 7.85 13.43 1.15
C GLY A 102 7.31 13.42 2.59
N ARG A 103 7.42 12.28 3.29
CA ARG A 103 7.13 12.11 4.73
C ARG A 103 8.40 12.02 5.58
N LEU A 104 9.58 11.90 4.97
CA LEU A 104 10.88 11.92 5.64
C LEU A 104 11.30 13.38 5.85
N HIS A 105 11.55 13.76 7.10
CA HIS A 105 11.95 15.11 7.47
C HIS A 105 11.02 16.20 6.93
N ARG A 106 9.71 15.90 6.94
CA ARG A 106 8.67 16.71 6.29
C ARG A 106 8.54 18.12 6.89
N HIS A 107 8.74 18.26 8.20
CA HIS A 107 8.68 19.54 8.88
C HIS A 107 10.06 19.95 9.39
N ALA A 108 10.31 21.26 9.36
CA ALA A 108 11.43 21.83 10.10
C ALA A 108 11.19 21.59 11.59
N ARG A 109 12.09 20.83 12.22
CA ARG A 109 11.92 20.38 13.60
C ARG A 109 13.24 20.48 14.35
N ASP A 110 13.27 21.39 15.31
CA ASP A 110 14.38 21.50 16.25
C ASP A 110 14.36 20.30 17.20
N GLY A 111 15.52 19.68 17.45
CA GLY A 111 15.62 18.56 18.38
C GLY A 111 15.47 17.15 17.79
N ARG A 112 15.71 16.96 16.48
CA ARG A 112 15.94 15.60 15.95
C ARG A 112 17.13 14.96 16.68
N PRO A 113 17.05 13.67 17.10
CA PRO A 113 18.17 13.00 17.73
C PRO A 113 19.40 13.01 16.81
N ALA A 114 20.60 13.01 17.40
CA ALA A 114 21.85 13.21 16.67
C ALA A 114 22.00 12.27 15.46
N ASP A 115 21.68 10.99 15.64
CA ASP A 115 21.78 9.95 14.62
C ASP A 115 20.75 10.09 13.48
N TYR A 116 19.74 10.95 13.65
CA TYR A 116 18.67 11.18 12.67
C TYR A 116 18.59 12.64 12.20
N ARG A 117 19.67 13.41 12.34
CA ARG A 117 19.73 14.80 11.83
C ARG A 117 19.83 14.85 10.31
N SER A 118 20.44 13.84 9.70
CA SER A 118 20.48 13.68 8.25
C SER A 118 19.31 12.78 7.81
N PRO A 119 18.49 13.20 6.83
CA PRO A 119 17.41 12.35 6.32
C PRO A 119 17.99 11.10 5.66
N ALA A 120 17.47 9.94 6.05
CA ALA A 120 17.84 8.65 5.47
C ALA A 120 16.59 7.86 5.06
N CYS A 121 16.64 7.31 3.85
CA CYS A 121 15.67 6.36 3.32
C CYS A 121 16.39 5.05 3.02
N ILE A 122 15.97 3.96 3.65
CA ILE A 122 16.47 2.61 3.40
C ILE A 122 15.45 1.90 2.51
N VAL A 123 15.85 1.61 1.27
CA VAL A 123 15.03 0.85 0.33
C VAL A 123 15.37 -0.63 0.47
N LEU A 124 14.36 -1.44 0.73
CA LEU A 124 14.49 -2.89 0.85
C LEU A 124 14.34 -3.51 -0.53
N MET A 125 15.36 -4.27 -0.92
CA MET A 125 15.48 -4.95 -2.21
C MET A 125 15.55 -6.47 -1.99
N PRO A 126 15.32 -7.29 -3.03
CA PRO A 126 15.61 -8.72 -2.98
C PRO A 126 17.08 -8.97 -2.59
N GLU A 127 17.36 -10.05 -1.85
CA GLU A 127 18.72 -10.35 -1.37
C GLU A 127 19.75 -10.52 -2.49
N ASP A 128 19.32 -11.03 -3.65
CA ASP A 128 20.18 -11.27 -4.81
C ASP A 128 20.29 -10.07 -5.76
N ASP A 129 19.68 -8.92 -5.41
CA ASP A 129 19.57 -7.72 -6.27
C ASP A 129 19.00 -8.02 -7.69
N ASP A 130 18.26 -9.13 -7.84
CA ASP A 130 17.69 -9.60 -9.10
C ASP A 130 16.16 -9.77 -9.00
N LEU A 131 15.44 -9.03 -9.85
CA LEU A 131 13.98 -9.12 -9.99
C LEU A 131 13.55 -10.18 -11.02
N SER A 132 14.45 -10.77 -11.78
CA SER A 132 14.13 -11.78 -12.81
C SER A 132 13.33 -12.98 -12.27
N PRO A 133 13.61 -13.53 -11.07
CA PRO A 133 12.79 -14.61 -10.53
C PRO A 133 11.33 -14.20 -10.29
N TRP A 134 11.05 -12.90 -10.19
CA TRP A 134 9.76 -12.35 -9.83
C TRP A 134 8.85 -12.14 -11.06
N LEU A 135 9.39 -12.29 -12.27
CA LEU A 135 8.61 -12.35 -13.52
C LEU A 135 7.59 -13.50 -13.52
N THR A 136 7.93 -14.60 -12.83
CA THR A 136 7.09 -15.82 -12.80
C THR A 136 6.63 -16.19 -11.40
N ARG A 137 7.29 -15.69 -10.34
CA ARG A 137 6.96 -16.01 -8.95
C ARG A 137 5.61 -15.41 -8.54
N ARG A 138 4.77 -16.25 -7.93
CA ARG A 138 3.38 -15.89 -7.55
C ARG A 138 3.16 -15.68 -6.05
N LYS A 139 4.18 -15.85 -5.21
CA LYS A 139 4.07 -15.76 -3.74
C LYS A 139 5.28 -15.09 -3.13
N ASP A 140 5.05 -14.39 -2.03
CA ASP A 140 6.08 -13.74 -1.20
C ASP A 140 6.97 -12.74 -1.95
N THR A 141 6.46 -12.15 -3.03
CA THR A 141 7.11 -11.04 -3.74
C THR A 141 6.68 -9.67 -3.21
N ASN A 142 5.95 -9.66 -2.09
CA ASN A 142 5.51 -8.44 -1.44
C ASN A 142 4.85 -7.42 -2.38
N GLY A 143 3.95 -7.90 -3.25
CA GLY A 143 3.22 -7.00 -4.15
C GLY A 143 3.99 -6.61 -5.41
N LEU A 144 5.17 -7.17 -5.66
CA LEU A 144 5.93 -6.95 -6.90
C LEU A 144 5.74 -8.14 -7.86
N GLY A 145 5.51 -7.89 -9.14
CA GLY A 145 5.40 -8.93 -10.16
C GLY A 145 4.12 -8.85 -10.98
N PRO A 146 3.95 -9.66 -12.03
CA PRO A 146 2.78 -9.55 -12.90
C PRO A 146 1.54 -10.26 -12.33
N ASN A 147 0.36 -9.99 -12.91
CA ASN A 147 -0.95 -10.62 -12.63
C ASN A 147 -1.67 -10.11 -11.37
N GLY A 148 -2.02 -8.82 -11.30
CA GLY A 148 -2.85 -8.28 -10.21
C GLY A 148 -2.09 -8.04 -8.90
N PHE A 149 -0.76 -8.00 -8.96
CA PHE A 149 0.05 -7.55 -7.83
C PHE A 149 0.01 -6.01 -7.75
N VAL A 150 0.53 -5.47 -6.65
CA VAL A 150 0.49 -4.04 -6.35
C VAL A 150 1.24 -3.21 -7.40
N TYR A 151 2.40 -3.70 -7.86
CA TYR A 151 3.20 -3.08 -8.91
C TYR A 151 3.54 -4.12 -9.98
N GLU A 152 2.84 -4.04 -11.11
CA GLU A 152 2.89 -5.07 -12.15
C GLU A 152 4.09 -4.96 -13.08
N ASP A 153 4.50 -3.74 -13.44
CA ASP A 153 5.59 -3.54 -14.38
C ASP A 153 6.96 -3.60 -13.69
N LEU A 154 7.56 -4.79 -13.65
CA LEU A 154 8.89 -5.02 -13.11
C LEU A 154 9.99 -4.18 -13.79
N ARG A 155 9.80 -3.70 -15.04
CA ARG A 155 10.79 -2.84 -15.72
C ARG A 155 10.93 -1.50 -15.00
N ILE A 156 9.83 -0.94 -14.50
CA ILE A 156 9.83 0.31 -13.73
C ILE A 156 10.52 0.11 -12.38
N LEU A 157 10.27 -1.04 -11.74
CA LEU A 157 10.89 -1.39 -10.46
C LEU A 157 12.38 -1.61 -10.60
N GLU A 158 12.82 -2.31 -11.65
CA GLU A 158 14.23 -2.48 -12.01
C GLU A 158 14.91 -1.14 -12.28
N ALA A 159 14.27 -0.26 -13.05
CA ALA A 159 14.81 1.07 -13.30
C ALA A 159 14.98 1.86 -12.00
N THR A 160 14.01 1.77 -11.09
CA THR A 160 14.10 2.39 -9.76
C THR A 160 15.23 1.78 -8.94
N ALA A 161 15.35 0.44 -8.91
CA ALA A 161 16.41 -0.27 -8.18
C ALA A 161 17.80 0.16 -8.66
N ARG A 162 18.02 0.26 -9.97
CA ARG A 162 19.29 0.75 -10.54
C ARG A 162 19.62 2.17 -10.11
N LEU A 163 18.64 3.08 -10.06
CA LEU A 163 18.85 4.45 -9.59
C LEU A 163 19.20 4.51 -8.11
N VAL A 164 18.58 3.67 -7.28
CA VAL A 164 18.89 3.53 -5.86
C VAL A 164 20.28 2.94 -5.65
N ALA A 165 20.64 1.90 -6.40
CA ALA A 165 21.95 1.25 -6.33
C ALA A 165 23.08 2.17 -6.82
N GLU A 166 22.89 2.88 -7.94
CA GLU A 166 23.82 3.89 -8.46
C GLU A 166 24.09 4.97 -7.40
N HIS A 167 23.03 5.43 -6.74
CA HIS A 167 23.12 6.41 -5.68
C HIS A 167 23.93 5.91 -4.48
N ALA A 168 23.62 4.70 -4.00
CA ALA A 168 24.31 4.06 -2.88
C ALA A 168 25.79 3.81 -3.18
N ALA A 169 26.11 3.36 -4.39
CA ALA A 169 27.49 3.11 -4.83
C ALA A 169 28.32 4.40 -4.93
N ASN A 170 27.71 5.50 -5.40
CA ASN A 170 28.40 6.77 -5.58
C ASN A 170 28.46 7.63 -4.32
N GLY A 171 27.78 7.24 -3.23
CA GLY A 171 27.72 8.02 -1.99
C GLY A 171 27.15 9.42 -2.16
N THR A 172 26.31 9.63 -3.17
CA THR A 172 25.70 10.94 -3.45
C THR A 172 24.50 11.17 -2.54
N SER A 173 23.98 12.39 -2.46
CA SER A 173 22.67 12.68 -1.83
C SER A 173 21.66 13.06 -2.92
N TRP A 174 20.42 12.60 -2.80
CA TRP A 174 19.35 13.08 -3.69
C TRP A 174 18.92 14.45 -3.22
N ASN A 175 19.06 15.44 -4.11
CA ASN A 175 18.58 16.78 -3.87
C ASN A 175 17.12 16.88 -4.33
N ILE A 176 16.20 16.81 -3.36
CA ILE A 176 14.76 16.86 -3.58
C ILE A 176 14.28 18.28 -3.26
N PRO A 177 13.44 18.91 -4.11
CA PRO A 177 12.70 18.33 -5.23
C PRO A 177 13.39 18.46 -6.60
N CYS A 178 14.59 19.02 -6.71
CA CYS A 178 15.19 19.33 -8.02
C CYS A 178 15.46 18.09 -8.88
N MET A 179 15.69 16.94 -8.25
CA MET A 179 15.89 15.66 -8.93
C MET A 179 14.59 14.90 -9.23
N ASN A 180 13.42 15.32 -8.71
CA ASN A 180 12.17 14.55 -8.82
C ASN A 180 11.83 14.17 -10.25
N ARG A 181 11.83 15.16 -11.15
CA ARG A 181 11.51 14.96 -12.56
C ARG A 181 12.47 13.97 -13.21
N ALA A 182 13.77 14.19 -13.03
CA ALA A 182 14.81 13.34 -13.64
C ALA A 182 14.73 11.89 -13.12
N LEU A 183 14.49 11.70 -11.82
CA LEU A 183 14.34 10.36 -11.23
C LEU A 183 13.10 9.63 -11.79
N VAL A 184 11.95 10.31 -11.90
CA VAL A 184 10.72 9.73 -12.45
C VAL A 184 10.90 9.41 -13.94
N GLU A 185 11.42 10.34 -14.75
CA GLU A 185 11.65 10.09 -16.17
C GLU A 185 12.65 8.94 -16.38
N ARG A 186 13.76 8.89 -15.63
CA ARG A 186 14.75 7.79 -15.70
C ARG A 186 14.23 6.44 -15.19
N SER A 187 13.02 6.35 -14.66
CA SER A 187 12.42 5.08 -14.22
C SER A 187 11.14 4.69 -14.97
N THR A 188 10.61 5.59 -15.80
CA THR A 188 9.33 5.38 -16.50
C THR A 188 9.40 5.64 -17.99
N HIS A 189 10.45 6.29 -18.50
CA HIS A 189 10.56 6.63 -19.92
C HIS A 189 10.66 5.37 -20.79
N PRO A 190 9.91 5.26 -21.90
CA PRO A 190 9.88 4.07 -22.75
C PRO A 190 11.26 3.58 -23.19
N GLU A 191 12.16 4.49 -23.59
CA GLU A 191 13.52 4.15 -24.01
C GLU A 191 14.33 3.47 -22.90
N VAL A 192 14.13 3.88 -21.64
CA VAL A 192 14.80 3.25 -20.48
C VAL A 192 14.24 1.85 -20.25
N LEU A 193 12.92 1.69 -20.34
CA LEU A 193 12.28 0.38 -20.16
C LEU A 193 12.67 -0.59 -21.28
N GLU A 194 12.84 -0.09 -22.51
CA GLU A 194 13.34 -0.85 -23.65
C GLU A 194 14.81 -1.25 -23.45
N GLU A 195 15.66 -0.36 -22.96
CA GLU A 195 17.06 -0.66 -22.64
C GLU A 195 17.17 -1.78 -21.57
N ILE A 196 16.37 -1.70 -20.51
CA ILE A 196 16.28 -2.75 -19.48
C ILE A 196 15.91 -4.08 -20.12
N THR A 197 14.85 -4.08 -20.93
CA THR A 197 14.33 -5.25 -21.63
C THR A 197 15.38 -5.85 -22.57
N GLY A 198 16.12 -5.02 -23.29
CA GLY A 198 17.20 -5.43 -24.18
C GLY A 198 18.32 -6.14 -23.45
N LYS A 199 18.74 -5.61 -22.29
CA LYS A 199 19.86 -6.11 -21.48
C LYS A 199 19.54 -7.37 -20.66
N MET A 200 18.32 -7.51 -20.16
CA MET A 200 18.00 -8.56 -19.17
C MET A 200 17.47 -9.87 -19.76
N GLY A 201 17.33 -9.94 -21.10
CA GLY A 201 17.08 -11.20 -21.80
C GLY A 201 15.61 -11.50 -22.08
N GLU A 202 15.33 -12.77 -22.41
CA GLU A 202 14.04 -13.19 -22.99
C GLU A 202 12.86 -13.02 -22.04
N GLY A 203 12.97 -13.44 -20.78
CA GLY A 203 11.87 -13.31 -19.81
C GLY A 203 11.42 -11.87 -19.59
N TRP A 204 12.33 -10.89 -19.69
CA TRP A 204 12.01 -9.48 -19.61
C TRP A 204 11.30 -8.96 -20.87
N ARG A 205 11.64 -9.50 -22.05
CA ARG A 205 10.92 -9.20 -23.32
C ARG A 205 9.50 -9.75 -23.28
N GLU A 206 9.32 -10.98 -22.82
CA GLU A 206 7.99 -11.56 -22.65
C GLU A 206 7.13 -10.74 -21.69
N HIS A 207 7.72 -10.30 -20.58
CA HIS A 207 7.06 -9.41 -19.63
C HIS A 207 6.73 -8.04 -20.23
N ALA A 208 7.64 -7.45 -21.03
CA ALA A 208 7.37 -6.20 -21.74
C ALA A 208 6.17 -6.31 -22.70
N ILE A 209 6.12 -7.38 -23.51
CA ILE A 209 5.00 -7.67 -24.42
C ILE A 209 3.71 -7.85 -23.64
N LYS A 210 3.76 -8.56 -22.52
CA LYS A 210 2.61 -8.76 -21.64
C LYS A 210 2.09 -7.44 -21.10
N MET A 211 2.97 -6.58 -20.60
CA MET A 211 2.57 -5.27 -20.06
C MET A 211 1.98 -4.38 -21.14
N GLU A 212 2.57 -4.36 -22.33
CA GLU A 212 2.01 -3.64 -23.49
C GLU A 212 0.60 -4.14 -23.83
N GLY A 213 0.37 -5.46 -23.80
CA GLY A 213 -0.95 -6.05 -23.97
C GLY A 213 -1.97 -5.57 -22.93
N VAL A 214 -1.58 -5.49 -21.65
CA VAL A 214 -2.42 -4.94 -20.57
C VAL A 214 -2.75 -3.47 -20.85
N TYR A 215 -1.75 -2.63 -21.15
CA TYR A 215 -1.96 -1.21 -21.43
C TYR A 215 -2.86 -0.97 -22.65
N ILE A 216 -2.74 -1.77 -23.71
CA ILE A 216 -3.62 -1.69 -24.88
C ILE A 216 -5.04 -2.08 -24.49
N GLY A 217 -5.23 -3.18 -23.75
CA GLY A 217 -6.54 -3.63 -23.28
C GLY A 217 -7.26 -2.59 -22.40
N ASP A 218 -6.52 -1.99 -21.46
CA ASP A 218 -7.05 -0.95 -20.58
C ASP A 218 -7.41 0.32 -21.36
N ASN A 219 -6.56 0.77 -22.28
CA ASN A 219 -6.85 1.93 -23.12
C ASN A 219 -8.07 1.72 -24.03
N GLN A 220 -8.25 0.51 -24.58
CA GLN A 220 -9.44 0.19 -25.37
C GLN A 220 -10.70 0.20 -24.50
N THR A 221 -10.64 -0.40 -23.32
CA THR A 221 -11.76 -0.39 -22.36
C THR A 221 -12.11 1.04 -21.96
N ALA A 222 -11.11 1.86 -21.62
CA ALA A 222 -11.29 3.26 -21.26
C ALA A 222 -11.94 4.06 -22.40
N ARG A 223 -11.55 3.84 -23.66
CA ARG A 223 -12.15 4.49 -24.84
C ARG A 223 -13.64 4.16 -25.02
N GLN A 224 -14.10 3.00 -24.57
CA GLN A 224 -15.53 2.62 -24.66
C GLN A 224 -16.39 3.32 -23.60
N VAL A 225 -15.80 3.75 -22.49
CA VAL A 225 -16.54 4.28 -21.33
C VAL A 225 -16.26 5.76 -21.05
N ILE A 226 -15.29 6.37 -21.74
CA ILE A 226 -14.94 7.77 -21.54
C ILE A 226 -16.00 8.71 -22.12
N ILE A 227 -16.40 9.70 -21.34
CA ILE A 227 -17.26 10.80 -21.82
C ILE A 227 -16.42 11.72 -22.69
N ARG A 228 -16.85 11.93 -23.94
CA ARG A 228 -16.18 12.83 -24.89
C ARG A 228 -16.53 14.27 -24.56
N ARG A 229 -15.61 14.96 -23.86
CA ARG A 229 -15.78 16.33 -23.35
C ARG A 229 -15.71 17.41 -24.43
N ASP A 230 -15.21 17.07 -25.61
CA ASP A 230 -15.13 17.92 -26.80
C ASP A 230 -16.44 17.93 -27.61
N ARG A 231 -17.48 17.21 -27.15
CA ARG A 231 -18.72 17.00 -27.88
C ARG A 231 -19.94 17.29 -27.01
N SER A 232 -21.06 17.60 -27.67
CA SER A 232 -22.36 17.81 -27.01
C SER A 232 -22.76 16.57 -26.19
N PHE A 233 -23.04 16.75 -24.90
CA PHE A 233 -23.49 15.65 -24.05
C PHE A 233 -24.83 15.09 -24.52
N TYR A 234 -25.76 15.97 -24.88
CA TYR A 234 -27.13 15.62 -25.24
C TYR A 234 -27.28 15.02 -26.64
N GLU A 235 -26.40 15.38 -27.58
CA GLU A 235 -26.52 14.94 -28.98
C GLU A 235 -25.58 13.78 -29.30
N GLU A 236 -24.34 13.84 -28.81
CA GLU A 236 -23.25 12.96 -29.23
C GLU A 236 -22.72 12.03 -28.15
N ASN A 237 -23.16 12.21 -26.89
CA ASN A 237 -22.96 11.25 -25.80
C ASN A 237 -24.29 10.60 -25.37
N ARG A 238 -25.37 10.73 -26.16
CA ARG A 238 -26.71 10.19 -25.83
C ARG A 238 -26.71 8.66 -25.60
N ASP A 239 -25.76 7.96 -26.22
CA ASP A 239 -25.60 6.50 -26.10
C ASP A 239 -24.71 6.11 -24.91
N VAL A 240 -24.12 7.10 -24.20
CA VAL A 240 -23.44 6.88 -22.92
C VAL A 240 -24.52 6.73 -21.85
N VAL A 241 -24.98 5.49 -21.67
CA VAL A 241 -25.93 5.13 -20.63
C VAL A 241 -25.17 4.92 -19.33
N PHE A 242 -25.74 5.40 -18.21
CA PHE A 242 -25.25 4.93 -16.91
C PHE A 242 -25.39 3.41 -16.90
N PRO A 243 -24.33 2.66 -16.64
CA PRO A 243 -24.41 1.22 -16.61
C PRO A 243 -25.54 0.79 -15.67
N ASP A 244 -26.26 -0.27 -16.04
CA ASP A 244 -27.10 -0.98 -15.09
C ASP A 244 -26.24 -1.50 -13.92
N MET A 245 -26.86 -1.91 -12.81
CA MET A 245 -26.15 -2.42 -11.63
C MET A 245 -25.22 -3.61 -11.94
N GLU A 246 -25.34 -4.24 -13.11
CA GLU A 246 -24.51 -5.34 -13.59
C GLU A 246 -23.29 -4.87 -14.41
N ALA A 247 -23.39 -3.75 -15.15
CA ALA A 247 -22.29 -3.21 -15.93
C ALA A 247 -21.28 -2.43 -15.06
N ARG A 248 -20.26 -3.13 -14.55
CA ARG A 248 -19.16 -2.50 -13.79
C ARG A 248 -18.23 -1.67 -14.69
N ILE A 249 -18.59 -0.41 -14.94
CA ILE A 249 -17.70 0.58 -15.57
C ILE A 249 -16.68 1.08 -14.54
N ARG A 250 -15.39 0.81 -14.80
CA ARG A 250 -14.28 1.03 -13.84
C ARG A 250 -13.53 2.33 -14.16
N THR A 251 -13.36 3.21 -13.17
CA THR A 251 -12.54 4.43 -13.28
C THR A 251 -11.19 4.32 -12.55
N ARG A 252 -11.07 3.41 -11.58
CA ARG A 252 -9.81 2.90 -11.02
C ARG A 252 -9.77 1.39 -11.22
N LEU A 253 -8.66 0.86 -11.73
CA LEU A 253 -8.40 -0.57 -11.89
C LEU A 253 -8.06 -1.21 -10.52
N GLY A 254 -8.96 -1.08 -9.53
CA GLY A 254 -8.86 -1.75 -8.23
C GLY A 254 -9.97 -2.80 -8.08
N ASP A 255 -9.65 -3.92 -7.44
CA ASP A 255 -10.62 -4.99 -7.17
C ASP A 255 -11.60 -4.51 -6.07
N GLU A 256 -12.89 -4.43 -6.39
CA GLU A 256 -13.89 -3.97 -5.42
C GLU A 256 -13.93 -4.92 -4.23
N GLY A 257 -13.73 -4.37 -3.03
CA GLY A 257 -14.01 -5.11 -1.83
C GLY A 257 -15.51 -5.33 -1.66
N VAL A 258 -15.89 -6.41 -0.98
CA VAL A 258 -17.27 -6.64 -0.56
C VAL A 258 -17.42 -6.11 0.86
N GLU A 259 -18.39 -5.23 1.07
CA GLU A 259 -18.77 -4.78 2.41
C GLU A 259 -19.64 -5.86 3.08
N ILE A 260 -19.27 -6.24 4.30
CA ILE A 260 -19.97 -7.24 5.11
C ILE A 260 -20.57 -6.55 6.32
N THR A 261 -21.89 -6.67 6.47
CA THR A 261 -22.61 -6.22 7.66
C THR A 261 -22.52 -7.29 8.77
N LEU A 262 -22.15 -6.89 9.98
CA LEU A 262 -22.07 -7.74 11.16
C LEU A 262 -23.30 -7.53 12.05
N GLU A 263 -23.99 -8.61 12.39
CA GLU A 263 -25.17 -8.56 13.27
C GLU A 263 -25.10 -9.61 14.40
N PRO A 264 -25.10 -9.19 15.69
CA PRO A 264 -25.05 -7.80 16.17
C PRO A 264 -23.71 -7.12 15.84
N ALA A 265 -23.58 -5.80 16.07
CA ALA A 265 -22.30 -5.12 15.90
C ALA A 265 -21.22 -5.74 16.81
N ALA A 266 -20.04 -5.99 16.25
CA ALA A 266 -18.91 -6.57 16.98
C ALA A 266 -18.15 -5.51 17.78
N PRO A 267 -17.50 -5.85 18.91
CA PRO A 267 -16.63 -4.91 19.62
C PRO A 267 -15.37 -4.59 18.80
N SER A 268 -14.89 -3.35 18.90
CA SER A 268 -13.62 -2.96 18.31
C SER A 268 -12.44 -3.50 19.13
N PRO A 269 -11.41 -4.09 18.50
CA PRO A 269 -10.18 -4.48 19.17
C PRO A 269 -9.25 -3.29 19.45
N LEU A 270 -9.55 -2.10 18.94
CA LEU A 270 -8.73 -0.89 19.08
C LEU A 270 -9.40 0.21 19.91
N ALA A 271 -10.64 0.00 20.38
CA ALA A 271 -11.36 0.95 21.22
C ALA A 271 -12.31 0.21 22.16
N ALA A 272 -12.15 0.43 23.47
CA ALA A 272 -12.90 -0.27 24.51
C ALA A 272 -14.43 -0.04 24.42
N ASP A 273 -14.86 1.13 23.93
CA ASP A 273 -16.26 1.51 23.72
C ASP A 273 -16.68 1.47 22.24
N GLY A 274 -15.77 1.07 21.35
CA GLY A 274 -15.99 1.04 19.91
C GLY A 274 -16.76 -0.20 19.47
N THR A 275 -17.61 -0.05 18.44
CA THR A 275 -18.25 -1.17 17.77
C THR A 275 -18.02 -1.11 16.26
N ILE A 276 -18.11 -2.28 15.62
CA ILE A 276 -17.90 -2.51 14.21
C ILE A 276 -19.14 -3.20 13.67
N SER A 277 -19.90 -2.47 12.86
CA SER A 277 -21.07 -2.98 12.15
C SER A 277 -20.76 -3.38 10.71
N HIS A 278 -19.67 -2.87 10.13
CA HIS A 278 -19.32 -3.08 8.73
C HIS A 278 -17.82 -3.36 8.59
N VAL A 279 -17.47 -4.34 7.76
CA VAL A 279 -16.09 -4.69 7.43
C VAL A 279 -15.98 -4.86 5.92
N VAL A 280 -14.98 -4.22 5.30
CA VAL A 280 -14.71 -4.38 3.87
C VAL A 280 -13.71 -5.50 3.66
N VAL A 281 -14.13 -6.57 2.98
CA VAL A 281 -13.28 -7.67 2.52
C VAL A 281 -12.67 -7.26 1.17
N PRO A 282 -11.34 -7.12 1.02
CA PRO A 282 -10.72 -6.73 -0.25
C PRO A 282 -11.07 -7.69 -1.41
N GLY A 283 -11.19 -7.17 -2.64
CA GLY A 283 -11.69 -7.93 -3.80
C GLY A 283 -10.98 -9.27 -4.05
N HIS A 284 -9.65 -9.29 -3.90
CA HIS A 284 -8.85 -10.51 -4.08
C HIS A 284 -9.15 -11.60 -3.02
N MET A 285 -9.81 -11.24 -1.92
CA MET A 285 -10.37 -12.16 -0.91
C MET A 285 -11.89 -12.35 -1.03
N ALA A 286 -12.56 -11.51 -1.81
CA ALA A 286 -14.01 -11.43 -1.91
C ALA A 286 -14.60 -12.07 -3.17
N HIS A 287 -13.77 -12.64 -4.06
CA HIS A 287 -14.25 -13.30 -5.29
C HIS A 287 -15.37 -14.31 -4.99
N GLY A 288 -16.58 -14.07 -5.50
CA GLY A 288 -17.75 -14.94 -5.30
C GLY A 288 -18.45 -14.79 -3.94
N LEU A 289 -18.07 -13.82 -3.11
CA LEU A 289 -18.82 -13.45 -1.91
C LEU A 289 -19.85 -12.37 -2.27
N THR A 290 -21.02 -12.44 -1.65
CA THR A 290 -22.02 -11.37 -1.64
C THR A 290 -22.10 -10.81 -0.22
N GLY A 291 -22.28 -9.49 -0.10
CA GLY A 291 -22.42 -8.77 1.16
C GLY A 291 -23.87 -8.48 1.55
N GLU A 292 -24.81 -9.23 0.97
CA GLU A 292 -26.24 -8.91 1.01
C GLU A 292 -26.91 -9.29 2.34
N GLU A 293 -26.42 -10.33 3.00
CA GLU A 293 -26.98 -10.82 4.27
C GLU A 293 -26.08 -10.44 5.46
N PRO A 294 -26.66 -9.96 6.58
CA PRO A 294 -25.92 -9.75 7.82
C PRO A 294 -25.31 -11.06 8.34
N VAL A 295 -24.07 -10.97 8.82
CA VAL A 295 -23.28 -12.14 9.21
C VAL A 295 -23.08 -12.17 10.74
N PRO A 296 -23.37 -13.29 11.41
CA PRO A 296 -23.05 -13.44 12.83
C PRO A 296 -21.55 -13.65 13.02
N TRP A 297 -21.03 -13.23 14.18
CA TRP A 297 -19.63 -13.39 14.55
C TRP A 297 -19.47 -14.12 15.88
N LYS A 298 -18.27 -14.64 16.12
CA LYS A 298 -17.88 -15.30 17.36
C LYS A 298 -16.69 -14.58 17.97
N ALA A 299 -16.78 -14.24 19.26
CA ALA A 299 -15.68 -13.65 20.01
C ALA A 299 -14.44 -14.57 19.99
N ARG A 300 -13.27 -13.95 19.92
CA ARG A 300 -11.96 -14.59 20.01
C ARG A 300 -11.03 -13.70 20.82
N ASP A 301 -9.92 -14.28 21.27
CA ASP A 301 -8.91 -13.50 21.96
C ASP A 301 -8.40 -12.35 21.08
N GLY A 302 -8.50 -11.13 21.59
CA GLY A 302 -8.14 -9.89 20.90
C GLY A 302 -9.01 -9.47 19.71
N GLY A 303 -10.18 -10.10 19.48
CA GLY A 303 -11.04 -9.74 18.34
C GLY A 303 -12.22 -10.68 18.11
N PHE A 304 -12.57 -10.92 16.84
CA PHE A 304 -13.68 -11.79 16.46
C PHE A 304 -13.45 -12.51 15.12
N GLU A 305 -14.22 -13.57 14.91
CA GLU A 305 -14.25 -14.35 13.67
C GLU A 305 -15.67 -14.40 13.10
N PHE A 306 -15.78 -14.39 11.78
CA PHE A 306 -17.05 -14.52 11.07
C PHE A 306 -16.85 -15.34 9.78
N ILE A 307 -17.95 -15.85 9.22
CA ILE A 307 -17.94 -16.71 8.04
C ILE A 307 -18.83 -16.10 6.97
N VAL A 308 -18.31 -15.96 5.75
CA VAL A 308 -19.07 -15.52 4.58
C VAL A 308 -18.91 -16.57 3.50
N GLY A 309 -20.02 -17.19 3.09
CA GLY A 309 -19.99 -18.36 2.21
C GLY A 309 -19.17 -19.50 2.81
N ASP A 310 -18.11 -19.93 2.13
CA ASP A 310 -17.18 -20.98 2.55
C ASP A 310 -15.91 -20.44 3.23
N ARG A 311 -15.82 -19.13 3.47
CA ARG A 311 -14.60 -18.46 3.95
C ARG A 311 -14.74 -17.98 5.37
N GLN A 312 -13.75 -18.30 6.18
CA GLN A 312 -13.63 -17.79 7.54
C GLN A 312 -12.66 -16.60 7.57
N PHE A 313 -13.06 -15.55 8.28
CA PHE A 313 -12.28 -14.34 8.47
C PHE A 313 -12.07 -14.08 9.96
N ARG A 314 -10.94 -13.44 10.27
CA ARG A 314 -10.61 -12.92 11.60
C ARG A 314 -10.34 -11.43 11.51
N TYR A 315 -10.90 -10.70 12.45
CA TYR A 315 -10.65 -9.28 12.66
C TYR A 315 -10.12 -9.09 14.08
N ASP A 316 -8.92 -8.51 14.22
CA ASP A 316 -8.31 -8.18 15.51
C ASP A 316 -7.43 -6.92 15.39
N ARG A 317 -6.54 -6.68 16.37
CA ARG A 317 -5.60 -5.54 16.35
C ARG A 317 -4.69 -5.49 15.11
N LEU A 318 -4.56 -6.58 14.34
CA LEU A 318 -3.80 -6.62 13.09
C LEU A 318 -4.71 -6.45 11.85
N GLY A 319 -5.98 -6.13 12.07
CA GLY A 319 -7.02 -5.95 11.07
C GLY A 319 -7.54 -7.26 10.47
N LEU A 320 -8.25 -7.14 9.35
CA LEU A 320 -8.91 -8.25 8.69
C LEU A 320 -7.91 -9.19 7.99
N ARG A 321 -8.01 -10.49 8.28
CA ARG A 321 -7.36 -11.57 7.54
C ARG A 321 -8.29 -12.74 7.29
N ARG A 322 -8.04 -13.45 6.19
CA ARG A 322 -8.64 -14.76 5.94
C ARG A 322 -7.89 -15.81 6.77
N LEU A 323 -8.64 -16.75 7.36
CA LEU A 323 -8.10 -17.92 8.07
C LEU A 323 -7.86 -19.11 7.13
#